data_AF-A0A1M5D6K2-F1
#
_entry.id   AF-A0A1M5D6K2-F1
#
_cell.length_a   1.000
_cell.length_b   1.000
_cell.length_c   1.000
_cell.angle_alpha   90.00
_cell.angle_beta   90.00
_cell.angle_gamma   90.00
#
_symmetry.space_group_name_H-M   'P 1'
#
loop_
_entity.id
_entity.type
_entity.pdbx_description
1 polymer ?
#
loop_
_entity_poly.entity_id
_entity_poly.type
_entity_poly.pdbx_seq_one_letter_code
_entity_poly.pdbx_strand_id
1 'polypeptide(L)'
;MKNITLLILSLMALACFSSCNDEGEENAIPQYSFFKPYLEWGSSKTQIASKMADCVVLLDTDNTLCYQSEGETIAYAFKNGKLNTVVVIPERALPLDEILLAFNGYTLLGEYDNMVYLNEQSNTIAEIEDSNGFYTISWSQYGLDMANAVDLGLSVKWADVNLDMGYDDYAALTPENIQDDMTRYFNGLIGWGDPTGIKKSEIESDYPKASSISGTIYDVAKVKWGGKWRVATQSEFQELISACIWIWEERNGYYGYKVIGPNGNSIFLPTTGYRIGLSWYSSDKGYYWTGTMRPGTSPYPYVLNFDKANKGLNTSSVSGLAYPFKHFGCAIRPVQDE
;
A
#
# COMPACT_ATOMS: atom_id res chain seq x y z
N MET A 1 61.69 -13.47 17.94
CA MET A 1 60.26 -13.11 18.15
C MET A 1 59.64 -12.92 16.78
N LYS A 2 58.54 -13.61 16.53
CA LYS A 2 58.13 -14.15 15.23
C LYS A 2 57.65 -13.06 14.24
N ASN A 3 58.33 -13.00 13.09
CA ASN A 3 57.79 -12.64 11.78
C ASN A 3 56.87 -13.77 11.31
N ILE A 4 55.65 -13.47 10.84
CA ILE A 4 54.90 -14.27 9.84
C ILE A 4 54.00 -13.28 9.08
N THR A 5 54.43 -12.74 7.93
CA THR A 5 54.25 -13.26 6.57
C THR A 5 52.81 -13.15 6.05
N LEU A 6 52.62 -12.09 5.28
CA LEU A 6 51.57 -11.88 4.27
C LEU A 6 51.54 -13.10 3.32
N LEU A 7 50.47 -13.89 3.31
CA LEU A 7 50.26 -14.94 2.31
C LEU A 7 49.17 -14.47 1.34
N ILE A 8 49.61 -13.83 0.25
CA ILE A 8 48.82 -13.65 -0.96
C ILE A 8 48.88 -14.99 -1.69
N LEU A 9 47.82 -15.78 -1.59
CA LEU A 9 47.64 -16.98 -2.41
C LEU A 9 46.89 -16.57 -3.68
N SER A 10 47.66 -16.19 -4.70
CA SER A 10 47.22 -16.16 -6.08
C SER A 10 47.11 -17.60 -6.57
N LEU A 11 45.90 -18.16 -6.65
CA LEU A 11 45.66 -19.32 -7.50
C LEU A 11 45.13 -18.84 -8.85
N MET A 12 46.04 -18.70 -9.81
CA MET A 12 45.69 -18.82 -11.22
C MET A 12 45.35 -20.28 -11.49
N ALA A 13 44.09 -20.57 -11.75
CA ALA A 13 43.71 -21.79 -12.45
C ALA A 13 43.47 -21.42 -13.92
N LEU A 14 44.51 -21.58 -14.74
CA LEU A 14 44.34 -21.82 -16.17
C LEU A 14 43.62 -23.16 -16.31
N ALA A 15 42.36 -23.14 -16.73
CA ALA A 15 41.69 -24.29 -17.31
C ALA A 15 41.50 -24.04 -18.80
N CYS A 16 41.97 -25.02 -19.58
CA CYS A 16 42.13 -24.97 -21.02
C CYS A 16 40.83 -24.66 -21.77
N PHE A 17 40.97 -23.87 -22.84
CA PHE A 17 39.98 -23.68 -23.89
C PHE A 17 39.52 -25.03 -24.45
N SER A 18 38.22 -25.33 -24.31
CA SER A 18 37.50 -26.15 -25.29
C SER A 18 36.39 -25.30 -25.90
N SER A 19 36.35 -25.32 -27.22
CA SER A 19 35.67 -24.41 -28.12
C SER A 19 34.14 -24.52 -28.16
N CYS A 20 33.50 -23.41 -28.56
CA CYS A 20 32.15 -23.27 -29.16
C CYS A 20 30.98 -23.39 -28.16
N ASN A 21 30.02 -22.46 -28.03
CA ASN A 21 29.62 -21.27 -28.77
C ASN A 21 29.03 -20.29 -27.75
N ASP A 22 29.47 -19.03 -27.83
CA ASP A 22 28.85 -17.89 -27.16
C ASP A 22 27.83 -17.31 -28.14
N GLU A 23 26.54 -17.26 -27.77
CA GLU A 23 25.62 -16.15 -28.07
C GLU A 23 24.37 -16.32 -27.19
N GLY A 24 24.27 -15.53 -26.12
CA GLY A 24 23.01 -15.26 -25.42
C GLY A 24 23.02 -15.42 -23.90
N GLU A 25 23.92 -14.75 -23.17
CA GLU A 25 23.73 -14.53 -21.73
C GLU A 25 22.50 -13.62 -21.52
N GLU A 26 21.35 -14.22 -21.24
CA GLU A 26 20.34 -13.59 -20.39
C GLU A 26 21.02 -13.24 -19.06
N ASN A 27 20.85 -11.99 -18.59
CA ASN A 27 21.32 -11.55 -17.27
C ASN A 27 20.77 -12.51 -16.20
N ALA A 28 21.56 -13.50 -15.79
CA ALA A 28 21.19 -14.43 -14.75
C ALA A 28 21.03 -13.66 -13.44
N ILE A 29 19.77 -13.55 -12.99
CA ILE A 29 19.46 -13.04 -11.66
C ILE A 29 20.21 -13.96 -10.67
N PRO A 30 20.95 -13.42 -9.68
CA PRO A 30 21.60 -14.25 -8.67
C PRO A 30 20.56 -15.17 -8.04
N GLN A 31 20.74 -16.48 -8.24
CA GLN A 31 19.81 -17.47 -7.73
C GLN A 31 20.08 -17.64 -6.24
N TYR A 32 19.07 -17.36 -5.42
CA TYR A 32 19.13 -17.61 -3.98
C TYR A 32 19.21 -19.11 -3.74
N SER A 33 20.09 -19.53 -2.83
CA SER A 33 20.21 -20.93 -2.43
C SER A 33 19.10 -21.39 -1.47
N PHE A 34 18.28 -20.45 -0.99
CA PHE A 34 17.18 -20.70 -0.08
C PHE A 34 15.85 -20.31 -0.73
N PHE A 35 14.75 -20.90 -0.27
CA PHE A 35 13.42 -20.61 -0.80
C PHE A 35 13.09 -19.15 -0.52
N LYS A 36 13.07 -18.34 -1.59
CA LYS A 36 12.59 -16.97 -1.49
C LYS A 36 11.08 -17.00 -1.29
N PRO A 37 10.56 -16.53 -0.14
CA PRO A 37 9.13 -16.58 0.10
C PRO A 37 8.38 -15.64 -0.86
N TYR A 38 7.12 -15.96 -1.11
CA TYR A 38 6.26 -15.10 -1.93
C TYR A 38 5.90 -13.83 -1.14
N LEU A 39 6.58 -12.73 -1.45
CA LEU A 39 6.43 -11.43 -0.80
C LEU A 39 5.59 -10.50 -1.66
N GLU A 40 4.28 -10.75 -1.75
CA GLU A 40 3.32 -9.81 -2.33
C GLU A 40 2.42 -9.26 -1.21
N TRP A 41 2.87 -8.15 -0.62
CA TRP A 41 2.14 -7.46 0.44
C TRP A 41 0.72 -7.09 -0.01
N GLY A 42 -0.26 -7.21 0.90
CA GLY A 42 -1.68 -7.03 0.58
C GLY A 42 -2.37 -8.26 -0.02
N SER A 43 -1.63 -9.34 -0.27
CA SER A 43 -2.22 -10.64 -0.61
C SER A 43 -3.12 -11.16 0.51
N SER A 44 -4.26 -11.71 0.14
CA SER A 44 -5.12 -12.47 1.06
C SER A 44 -4.52 -13.85 1.36
N LYS A 45 -4.98 -14.45 2.45
CA LYS A 45 -4.62 -15.84 2.82
C LYS A 45 -4.87 -16.84 1.69
N THR A 46 -5.98 -16.70 0.96
CA THR A 46 -6.31 -17.58 -0.19
C THR A 46 -5.34 -17.39 -1.37
N GLN A 47 -4.90 -16.16 -1.63
CA GLN A 47 -3.90 -15.89 -2.67
C GLN A 47 -2.56 -16.54 -2.31
N ILE A 48 -2.11 -16.40 -1.06
CA ILE A 48 -0.89 -17.07 -0.57
C ILE A 48 -1.02 -18.60 -0.68
N ALA A 49 -2.14 -19.17 -0.21
CA ALA A 49 -2.36 -20.61 -0.27
C ALA A 49 -2.36 -21.15 -1.72
N SER A 50 -2.86 -20.35 -2.68
CA SER A 50 -2.84 -20.73 -4.11
C SER A 50 -1.42 -20.71 -4.69
N LYS A 51 -0.57 -19.79 -4.23
CA LYS A 51 0.84 -19.71 -4.66
C LYS A 51 1.72 -20.77 -4.01
N MET A 52 1.37 -21.19 -2.80
CA MET A 52 2.07 -22.21 -2.03
C MET A 52 1.42 -23.60 -2.17
N ALA A 53 0.64 -23.83 -3.23
CA ALA A 53 -0.18 -25.05 -3.39
C ALA A 53 0.64 -26.35 -3.45
N ASP A 54 1.87 -26.28 -3.94
CA ASP A 54 2.79 -27.44 -4.03
C ASP A 54 3.58 -27.68 -2.73
N CYS A 55 3.45 -26.80 -1.73
CA CYS A 55 4.15 -26.91 -0.46
C CYS A 55 3.36 -27.74 0.56
N VAL A 56 4.06 -28.36 1.51
CA VAL A 56 3.42 -29.14 2.58
C VAL A 56 2.88 -28.18 3.64
N VAL A 57 1.59 -28.24 3.95
CA VAL A 57 0.98 -27.40 5.00
C VAL A 57 1.32 -27.96 6.39
N LEU A 58 1.95 -27.14 7.23
CA LEU A 58 2.25 -27.44 8.63
C LEU A 58 1.21 -26.85 9.59
N LEU A 59 0.70 -25.66 9.30
CA LEU A 59 -0.29 -24.96 10.12
C LEU A 59 -1.23 -24.13 9.24
N ASP A 60 -2.51 -24.15 9.57
CA ASP A 60 -3.52 -23.30 8.96
C ASP A 60 -4.49 -22.81 10.06
N THR A 61 -4.36 -21.54 10.45
CA THR A 61 -5.26 -20.85 11.39
C THR A 61 -5.81 -19.59 10.75
N ASP A 62 -6.83 -18.95 11.33
CA ASP A 62 -7.46 -17.76 10.75
C ASP A 62 -6.47 -16.67 10.29
N ASN A 63 -5.40 -16.46 11.06
CA ASN A 63 -4.42 -15.40 10.82
C ASN A 63 -3.01 -15.92 10.48
N THR A 64 -2.82 -17.23 10.26
CA THR A 64 -1.49 -17.79 10.01
C THR A 64 -1.55 -18.98 9.06
N LEU A 65 -0.59 -19.02 8.12
CA LEU A 65 -0.27 -20.19 7.33
C LEU A 65 1.19 -20.56 7.59
N CYS A 66 1.49 -21.84 7.72
CA CYS A 66 2.86 -22.34 7.81
C CYS A 66 3.04 -23.50 6.85
N TYR A 67 4.15 -23.49 6.12
CA TYR A 67 4.49 -24.47 5.11
C TYR A 67 5.88 -25.04 5.34
N GLN A 68 6.10 -26.26 4.88
CA GLN A 68 7.42 -26.81 4.58
C GLN A 68 7.62 -26.81 3.06
N SER A 69 8.74 -26.26 2.60
CA SER A 69 9.14 -26.27 1.19
C SER A 69 10.65 -26.48 1.10
N GLU A 70 11.10 -27.47 0.31
CA GLU A 70 12.54 -27.74 0.05
C GLU A 70 13.44 -27.84 1.30
N GLY A 71 12.89 -28.29 2.45
CA GLY A 71 13.63 -28.32 3.71
C GLY A 71 13.70 -26.94 4.38
N GLU A 72 12.71 -26.09 4.18
CA GLU A 72 12.61 -24.79 4.86
C GLU A 72 11.22 -24.66 5.45
N THR A 73 11.14 -24.03 6.63
CA THR A 73 9.87 -23.66 7.23
C THR A 73 9.55 -22.23 6.87
N ILE A 74 8.35 -21.98 6.33
CA ILE A 74 7.90 -20.66 5.93
C ILE A 74 6.56 -20.39 6.59
N ALA A 75 6.50 -19.35 7.42
CA ALA A 75 5.29 -18.89 8.07
C ALA A 75 4.84 -17.54 7.49
N TYR A 76 3.56 -17.43 7.21
CA TYR A 76 2.88 -16.22 6.78
C TYR A 76 1.87 -15.82 7.85
N ALA A 77 1.98 -14.61 8.38
CA ALA A 77 1.03 -14.04 9.32
C ALA A 77 0.21 -12.92 8.66
N PHE A 78 -1.08 -12.88 8.98
CA PHE A 78 -2.05 -11.97 8.37
C PHE A 78 -2.59 -10.99 9.41
N LYS A 79 -2.67 -9.71 9.03
CA LYS A 79 -3.35 -8.65 9.79
C LYS A 79 -4.49 -8.12 8.92
N ASN A 80 -5.70 -8.01 9.48
CA ASN A 80 -6.90 -7.58 8.73
C ASN A 80 -7.15 -8.41 7.44
N GLY A 81 -6.86 -9.72 7.46
CA GLY A 81 -7.03 -10.62 6.31
C GLY A 81 -5.96 -10.47 5.22
N LYS A 82 -4.89 -9.71 5.48
CA LYS A 82 -3.84 -9.34 4.51
C LYS A 82 -2.47 -9.75 5.01
N LEU A 83 -1.60 -10.19 4.10
CA LEU A 83 -0.25 -10.62 4.43
C LEU A 83 0.50 -9.47 5.11
N ASN A 84 1.03 -9.73 6.30
CA ASN A 84 1.71 -8.73 7.11
C ASN A 84 3.14 -9.08 7.47
N THR A 85 3.37 -10.33 7.83
CA THR A 85 4.70 -10.79 8.23
C THR A 85 4.97 -12.14 7.58
N VAL A 86 6.20 -12.32 7.13
CA VAL A 86 6.72 -13.59 6.64
C VAL A 86 7.96 -13.95 7.44
N VAL A 87 8.05 -15.21 7.85
CA VAL A 87 9.22 -15.75 8.54
C VAL A 87 9.70 -16.99 7.80
N VAL A 88 11.00 -17.08 7.55
CA VAL A 88 11.67 -18.22 6.95
C VAL A 88 12.72 -18.74 7.92
N ILE A 89 12.71 -20.05 8.13
CA ILE A 89 13.72 -20.78 8.88
C ILE A 89 14.30 -21.84 7.94
N PRO A 90 15.53 -21.63 7.42
CA PRO A 90 16.24 -22.65 6.66
C PRO A 90 16.63 -23.84 7.55
N GLU A 91 16.49 -25.08 7.07
CA GLU A 91 16.90 -26.29 7.82
C GLU A 91 18.41 -26.54 7.77
N ARG A 92 19.16 -25.75 6.99
CA ARG A 92 20.62 -25.83 6.88
C ARG A 92 21.28 -24.52 7.29
N ALA A 93 22.52 -24.64 7.75
CA ALA A 93 23.37 -23.48 7.89
C ALA A 93 23.67 -22.89 6.50
N LEU A 94 23.45 -21.59 6.36
CA LEU A 94 23.70 -20.84 5.13
C LEU A 94 24.81 -19.80 5.38
N PRO A 95 25.68 -19.55 4.40
CA PRO A 95 26.56 -18.38 4.45
C PRO A 95 25.73 -17.09 4.47
N LEU A 96 26.14 -16.11 5.27
CA LEU A 96 25.42 -14.84 5.39
C LEU A 96 25.33 -14.10 4.05
N ASP A 97 26.39 -14.14 3.24
CA ASP A 97 26.42 -13.54 1.90
C ASP A 97 25.36 -14.13 0.96
N GLU A 98 25.00 -15.41 1.10
CA GLU A 98 23.89 -16.00 0.34
C GLU A 98 22.52 -15.47 0.81
N ILE A 99 22.34 -15.28 2.10
CA ILE A 99 21.10 -14.68 2.66
C ILE A 99 20.95 -13.24 2.18
N LEU A 100 22.04 -12.46 2.20
CA LEU A 100 22.05 -11.05 1.84
C LEU A 100 21.69 -10.78 0.38
N LEU A 101 21.78 -11.78 -0.52
CA LEU A 101 21.24 -11.66 -1.87
C LEU A 101 19.76 -11.26 -1.84
N ALA A 102 18.96 -11.83 -0.93
CA ALA A 102 17.52 -11.56 -0.82
C ALA A 102 17.19 -10.16 -0.30
N PHE A 103 18.21 -9.45 0.21
CA PHE A 103 18.12 -8.11 0.77
C PHE A 103 18.61 -7.03 -0.22
N ASN A 104 18.71 -7.36 -1.51
CA ASN A 104 18.98 -6.35 -2.53
C ASN A 104 17.92 -5.23 -2.50
N GLY A 105 18.37 -3.97 -2.44
CA GLY A 105 17.50 -2.79 -2.28
C GLY A 105 17.12 -2.45 -0.83
N TYR A 106 17.61 -3.23 0.15
CA TYR A 106 17.47 -2.89 1.57
C TYR A 106 18.70 -2.13 2.09
N THR A 107 18.47 -1.26 3.06
CA THR A 107 19.50 -0.52 3.80
C THR A 107 19.62 -1.11 5.20
N LEU A 108 20.83 -1.49 5.61
CA LEU A 108 21.11 -1.90 6.99
C LEU A 108 20.90 -0.71 7.93
N LEU A 109 20.04 -0.87 8.93
CA LEU A 109 19.76 0.16 9.95
C LEU A 109 20.60 -0.03 11.21
N GLY A 110 20.86 -1.28 11.59
CA GLY A 110 21.59 -1.60 12.81
C GLY A 110 21.93 -3.08 12.90
N GLU A 111 23.00 -3.36 13.63
CA GLU A 111 23.55 -4.69 13.85
C GLU A 111 23.94 -4.81 15.33
N TYR A 112 23.40 -5.82 16.00
CA TYR A 112 23.82 -6.24 17.34
C TYR A 112 23.82 -7.77 17.38
N ASP A 113 22.88 -8.40 18.09
CA ASP A 113 22.64 -9.84 18.01
C ASP A 113 21.88 -10.21 16.73
N ASN A 114 21.06 -9.26 16.23
CA ASN A 114 20.31 -9.36 14.99
C ASN A 114 20.73 -8.25 14.03
N MET A 115 20.56 -8.47 12.73
CA MET A 115 20.70 -7.44 11.70
C MET A 115 19.33 -6.95 11.25
N VAL A 116 19.11 -5.65 11.29
CA VAL A 116 17.83 -5.01 10.92
C VAL A 116 17.99 -4.19 9.65
N TYR A 117 17.12 -4.42 8.69
CA TYR A 117 17.14 -3.85 7.35
C TYR A 117 15.84 -3.11 7.03
N LEU A 118 15.94 -2.08 6.20
CA LEU A 118 14.81 -1.28 5.73
C LEU A 118 14.79 -1.20 4.20
N ASN A 119 13.63 -1.50 3.61
CA ASN A 119 13.31 -1.12 2.24
C ASN A 119 12.20 -0.06 2.25
N GLU A 120 12.58 1.19 2.00
CA GLU A 120 11.66 2.33 1.98
C GLU A 120 10.68 2.29 0.80
N GLN A 121 11.03 1.62 -0.30
CA GLN A 121 10.15 1.53 -1.47
C GLN A 121 8.96 0.62 -1.21
N SER A 122 9.17 -0.47 -0.47
CA SER A 122 8.13 -1.44 -0.12
C SER A 122 7.57 -1.29 1.30
N ASN A 123 8.05 -0.29 2.06
CA ASN A 123 7.78 -0.12 3.49
C ASN A 123 8.00 -1.41 4.30
N THR A 124 9.10 -2.09 4.04
CA THR A 124 9.41 -3.39 4.69
C THR A 124 10.57 -3.22 5.65
N ILE A 125 10.36 -3.61 6.90
CA ILE A 125 11.45 -3.90 7.83
C ILE A 125 11.73 -5.39 7.75
N ALA A 126 13.00 -5.76 7.70
CA ALA A 126 13.42 -7.14 7.68
C ALA A 126 14.49 -7.37 8.75
N GLU A 127 14.49 -8.57 9.32
CA GLU A 127 15.38 -8.95 10.40
C GLU A 127 16.03 -10.29 10.08
N ILE A 128 17.33 -10.39 10.34
CA ILE A 128 18.10 -11.63 10.31
C ILE A 128 18.62 -11.87 11.72
N GLU A 129 18.15 -12.94 12.34
CA GLU A 129 18.65 -13.46 13.62
C GLU A 129 19.53 -14.68 13.34
N ASP A 130 20.74 -14.73 13.92
CA ASP A 130 21.65 -15.87 13.83
C ASP A 130 21.70 -16.63 15.16
N SER A 131 21.42 -17.93 15.12
CA SER A 131 21.63 -18.85 16.23
C SER A 131 22.60 -19.96 15.84
N ASN A 132 23.90 -19.68 15.96
CA ASN A 132 25.00 -20.61 15.65
C ASN A 132 24.98 -21.13 14.20
N GLY A 133 24.74 -20.25 13.23
CA GLY A 133 24.65 -20.54 11.81
C GLY A 133 23.26 -20.95 11.32
N PHE A 134 22.28 -21.08 12.22
CA PHE A 134 20.88 -21.27 11.88
C PHE A 134 20.16 -19.92 11.94
N TYR A 135 19.68 -19.48 10.79
CA TYR A 135 19.08 -18.16 10.67
C TYR A 135 17.56 -18.21 10.79
N THR A 136 17.00 -17.20 11.46
CA THR A 136 15.59 -16.83 11.28
C THR A 136 15.56 -15.54 10.49
N ILE A 137 14.86 -15.56 9.36
CA ILE A 137 14.76 -14.40 8.47
C ILE A 137 13.30 -13.96 8.47
N SER A 138 13.04 -12.72 8.87
CA SER A 138 11.69 -12.18 8.89
C SER A 138 11.57 -10.92 8.04
N TRP A 139 10.40 -10.75 7.43
CA TRP A 139 9.99 -9.52 6.76
C TRP A 139 8.63 -9.11 7.31
N SER A 140 8.51 -7.86 7.72
CA SER A 140 7.25 -7.27 8.15
C SER A 140 7.04 -5.96 7.42
N GLN A 141 5.87 -5.80 6.80
CA GLN A 141 5.51 -4.51 6.24
C GLN A 141 4.98 -3.59 7.34
N TYR A 142 5.68 -2.48 7.55
CA TYR A 142 5.23 -1.44 8.48
C TYR A 142 4.30 -0.49 7.74
N GLY A 143 3.35 0.07 8.50
CA GLY A 143 2.27 0.85 7.89
C GLY A 143 1.19 -0.01 7.25
N LEU A 144 1.08 -1.30 7.56
CA LEU A 144 -0.06 -2.14 7.16
C LEU A 144 -1.40 -1.81 7.85
N ASP A 145 -1.36 -0.92 8.84
CA ASP A 145 -2.54 -0.21 9.32
C ASP A 145 -2.97 0.92 8.35
N MET A 146 -2.19 1.14 7.29
CA MET A 146 -2.39 2.11 6.23
C MET A 146 -2.59 1.34 4.91
N ALA A 147 -3.76 1.52 4.31
CA ALA A 147 -4.20 1.09 2.97
C ALA A 147 -3.30 0.19 2.09
N ASN A 148 -3.91 -0.81 1.46
CA ASN A 148 -3.29 -1.53 0.36
C ASN A 148 -3.40 -0.75 -0.95
N ALA A 149 -2.35 -0.79 -1.77
CA ALA A 149 -2.36 -0.29 -3.14
C ALA A 149 -2.90 -1.36 -4.09
N VAL A 150 -4.14 -1.18 -4.53
CA VAL A 150 -4.85 -2.08 -5.45
C VAL A 150 -4.63 -1.61 -6.87
N ASP A 151 -3.93 -2.43 -7.67
CA ASP A 151 -3.87 -2.24 -9.11
C ASP A 151 -5.21 -2.62 -9.75
N LEU A 152 -5.91 -1.64 -10.33
CA LEU A 152 -7.16 -1.84 -11.06
C LEU A 152 -6.93 -2.01 -12.58
N GLY A 153 -5.69 -2.02 -13.06
CA GLY A 153 -5.36 -1.97 -14.49
C GLY A 153 -5.56 -0.57 -15.05
N LEU A 154 -5.27 0.45 -14.24
CA LEU A 154 -5.36 1.88 -14.56
C LEU A 154 -3.97 2.52 -14.48
N SER A 155 -3.89 3.83 -14.69
CA SER A 155 -2.62 4.58 -14.62
C SER A 155 -1.97 4.66 -13.22
N VAL A 156 -2.71 4.35 -12.16
CA VAL A 156 -2.24 4.36 -10.77
C VAL A 156 -2.86 3.22 -9.97
N LYS A 157 -2.21 2.84 -8.87
CA LYS A 157 -2.80 1.92 -7.88
C LYS A 157 -3.66 2.71 -6.91
N TRP A 158 -4.84 2.19 -6.60
CA TRP A 158 -5.82 2.84 -5.73
C TRP A 158 -5.78 2.26 -4.33
N ALA A 159 -5.89 3.12 -3.31
CA ALA A 159 -6.07 2.66 -1.94
C ALA A 159 -7.36 1.83 -1.81
N ASP A 160 -7.30 0.70 -1.13
CA ASP A 160 -8.48 -0.09 -0.77
C ASP A 160 -9.37 0.60 0.27
N VAL A 161 -8.87 1.65 0.92
CA VAL A 161 -9.58 2.43 1.96
C VAL A 161 -9.52 3.93 1.72
N ASN A 162 -10.50 4.65 2.29
CA ASN A 162 -10.39 6.10 2.40
C ASN A 162 -9.28 6.45 3.40
N LEU A 163 -8.66 7.61 3.20
CA LEU A 163 -7.80 8.18 4.21
C LEU A 163 -8.65 8.48 5.45
N ASP A 164 -8.41 7.72 6.51
CA ASP A 164 -8.85 8.06 7.86
C ASP A 164 -7.66 8.69 8.60
N MET A 165 -7.97 9.65 9.43
CA MET A 165 -7.06 10.31 10.37
C MET A 165 -6.85 9.50 11.66
N GLY A 166 -7.39 8.28 11.70
CA GLY A 166 -7.14 7.17 12.63
C GLY A 166 -6.46 7.56 13.93
N TYR A 167 -7.25 7.74 14.98
CA TYR A 167 -6.72 7.86 16.34
C TYR A 167 -6.47 6.50 16.99
N ASP A 168 -6.69 5.39 16.28
CA ASP A 168 -6.52 4.04 16.80
C ASP A 168 -6.24 3.07 15.63
N ASP A 169 -5.35 2.09 15.82
CA ASP A 169 -4.83 1.18 14.78
C ASP A 169 -5.90 0.26 14.14
N TYR A 170 -7.16 0.40 14.57
CA TYR A 170 -8.34 -0.24 14.02
C TYR A 170 -9.14 0.70 13.10
N ALA A 171 -8.54 1.65 12.37
CA ALA A 171 -9.28 2.78 11.78
C ALA A 171 -9.20 2.99 10.27
N ALA A 172 -8.62 2.11 9.47
CA ALA A 172 -8.81 2.26 8.03
C ALA A 172 -10.32 2.19 7.71
N LEU A 173 -10.86 3.12 6.90
CA LEU A 173 -12.23 3.06 6.36
C LEU A 173 -12.31 1.91 5.35
N THR A 174 -12.14 0.69 5.85
CA THR A 174 -12.44 -0.56 5.18
C THR A 174 -13.92 -0.85 5.44
N PRO A 175 -14.61 -1.47 4.48
CA PRO A 175 -15.87 -2.10 4.78
C PRO A 175 -15.75 -3.10 5.93
N GLU A 176 -14.59 -3.73 6.11
CA GLU A 176 -14.32 -4.79 7.09
C GLU A 176 -14.29 -4.31 8.56
N ASN A 177 -14.25 -3.01 8.82
CA ASN A 177 -14.14 -2.47 10.18
C ASN A 177 -15.45 -1.79 10.62
N ILE A 178 -16.38 -2.61 11.10
CA ILE A 178 -17.66 -2.16 11.65
C ILE A 178 -17.39 -1.50 13.01
N GLN A 179 -17.16 -0.19 13.03
CA GLN A 179 -17.24 0.60 14.25
C GLN A 179 -18.05 1.88 14.03
N ASP A 180 -19.07 1.98 14.87
CA ASP A 180 -20.31 2.74 14.76
C ASP A 180 -20.21 4.24 15.12
N ASP A 181 -19.09 4.92 14.81
CA ASP A 181 -18.90 6.29 15.32
C ASP A 181 -19.01 7.37 14.25
N MET A 182 -20.00 8.26 14.40
CA MET A 182 -20.14 9.53 13.67
C MET A 182 -18.84 10.36 13.73
N THR A 183 -18.06 10.18 14.80
CA THR A 183 -16.74 10.81 15.00
C THR A 183 -15.74 10.43 13.90
N ARG A 184 -15.85 9.23 13.31
CA ARG A 184 -14.94 8.74 12.25
C ARG A 184 -15.18 9.40 10.91
N TYR A 185 -16.43 9.47 10.45
CA TYR A 185 -16.78 10.23 9.24
C TYR A 185 -16.40 11.70 9.42
N PHE A 186 -16.65 12.28 10.60
CA PHE A 186 -16.25 13.65 10.88
C PHE A 186 -14.72 13.88 10.78
N ASN A 187 -13.92 12.89 11.19
CA ASN A 187 -12.45 12.96 11.18
C ASN A 187 -11.82 12.61 9.81
N GLY A 188 -12.45 11.75 9.02
CA GLY A 188 -12.02 11.40 7.66
C GLY A 188 -12.45 12.39 6.57
N LEU A 189 -13.32 13.35 6.89
CA LEU A 189 -13.80 14.40 5.96
C LEU A 189 -12.95 15.67 6.07
N ILE A 190 -12.05 15.84 5.11
CA ILE A 190 -10.92 16.77 5.17
C ILE A 190 -11.13 17.94 4.21
N GLY A 191 -10.78 19.15 4.66
CA GLY A 191 -10.82 20.34 3.80
C GLY A 191 -9.75 20.28 2.71
N TRP A 192 -10.04 20.80 1.53
CA TRP A 192 -9.15 20.68 0.37
C TRP A 192 -7.80 21.38 0.63
N GLY A 193 -6.72 20.61 0.57
CA GLY A 193 -5.36 21.11 0.82
C GLY A 193 -5.06 21.37 2.30
N ASP A 194 -5.79 20.74 3.23
CA ASP A 194 -5.42 20.67 4.64
C ASP A 194 -4.51 19.45 4.91
N PRO A 195 -3.18 19.62 4.96
CA PRO A 195 -2.26 18.50 5.22
C PRO A 195 -2.36 17.96 6.65
N THR A 196 -3.02 18.69 7.56
CA THR A 196 -3.17 18.26 8.95
C THR A 196 -4.31 17.25 9.12
N GLY A 197 -5.32 17.29 8.24
CA GLY A 197 -6.59 16.56 8.32
C GLY A 197 -7.57 17.06 9.39
N ILE A 198 -7.11 17.93 10.29
CA ILE A 198 -7.88 18.36 11.46
C ILE A 198 -8.42 19.80 11.33
N LYS A 199 -8.08 20.55 10.27
CA LYS A 199 -8.55 21.92 10.09
C LYS A 199 -10.06 21.93 9.81
N LYS A 200 -10.80 22.61 10.68
CA LYS A 200 -12.26 22.80 10.58
C LYS A 200 -12.65 24.27 10.35
N SER A 201 -11.73 25.13 9.92
CA SER A 201 -12.05 26.53 9.59
C SER A 201 -13.04 26.60 8.44
N GLU A 202 -13.98 27.53 8.50
CA GLU A 202 -14.91 27.84 7.39
C GLU A 202 -14.42 29.02 6.53
N ILE A 203 -13.21 29.54 6.82
CA ILE A 203 -12.62 30.66 6.10
C ILE A 203 -11.80 30.16 4.91
N GLU A 204 -12.21 30.49 3.69
CA GLU A 204 -11.57 30.04 2.44
C GLU A 204 -10.08 30.41 2.30
N SER A 205 -9.66 31.53 2.89
CA SER A 205 -8.26 31.97 2.86
C SER A 205 -7.34 31.12 3.73
N ASP A 206 -7.89 30.29 4.62
CA ASP A 206 -7.10 29.39 5.47
C ASP A 206 -6.65 28.14 4.71
N TYR A 207 -7.17 27.94 3.49
CA TYR A 207 -6.84 26.83 2.60
C TYR A 207 -5.97 27.32 1.43
N PRO A 208 -5.07 26.48 0.91
CA PRO A 208 -4.07 26.91 -0.06
C PRO A 208 -4.67 27.50 -1.34
N LYS A 209 -3.92 28.42 -1.94
CA LYS A 209 -4.14 28.89 -3.31
C LYS A 209 -3.21 28.11 -4.23
N ALA A 210 -3.65 26.94 -4.67
CA ALA A 210 -2.88 26.06 -5.54
C ALA A 210 -3.74 25.57 -6.70
N SER A 211 -3.12 25.32 -7.85
CA SER A 211 -3.78 24.65 -8.99
C SER A 211 -3.88 23.14 -8.78
N SER A 212 -3.00 22.57 -7.96
CA SER A 212 -3.03 21.17 -7.54
C SER A 212 -2.43 21.04 -6.14
N ILE A 213 -2.97 20.13 -5.34
CA ILE A 213 -2.40 19.70 -4.06
C ILE A 213 -1.73 18.33 -4.17
N SER A 214 -2.02 17.53 -5.20
CA SER A 214 -1.54 16.14 -5.32
C SER A 214 -0.01 16.06 -5.26
N GLY A 215 0.52 15.26 -4.35
CA GLY A 215 1.95 15.05 -4.11
C GLY A 215 2.70 16.25 -3.48
N THR A 216 2.01 17.34 -3.16
CA THR A 216 2.62 18.55 -2.57
C THR A 216 2.62 18.52 -1.05
N ILE A 217 3.18 19.56 -0.42
CA ILE A 217 3.08 19.77 1.04
C ILE A 217 1.64 19.96 1.56
N TYR A 218 0.68 20.21 0.67
CA TYR A 218 -0.75 20.33 0.99
C TYR A 218 -1.51 19.01 0.81
N ASP A 219 -0.84 17.96 0.34
CA ASP A 219 -1.41 16.63 0.16
C ASP A 219 -1.48 15.88 1.49
N VAL A 220 -2.68 15.68 2.02
CA VAL A 220 -2.86 14.97 3.29
C VAL A 220 -2.47 13.50 3.21
N ALA A 221 -2.63 12.84 2.05
CA ALA A 221 -2.22 11.45 1.88
C ALA A 221 -0.69 11.32 1.88
N LYS A 222 0.01 12.23 1.20
CA LYS A 222 1.46 12.29 1.23
C LYS A 222 1.99 12.56 2.64
N VAL A 223 1.38 13.50 3.36
CA VAL A 223 1.84 13.91 4.70
C VAL A 223 1.56 12.83 5.75
N LYS A 224 0.44 12.11 5.64
CA LYS A 224 0.01 11.14 6.65
C LYS A 224 0.46 9.71 6.35
N TRP A 225 0.39 9.26 5.11
CA TRP A 225 0.79 7.90 4.72
C TRP A 225 2.20 7.84 4.13
N GLY A 226 2.77 8.97 3.69
CA GLY A 226 4.14 9.01 3.21
C GLY A 226 4.36 8.24 1.91
N GLY A 227 5.60 7.81 1.66
CA GLY A 227 5.96 6.98 0.52
C GLY A 227 5.52 7.58 -0.82
N LYS A 228 4.93 6.75 -1.69
CA LYS A 228 4.36 7.16 -2.98
C LYS A 228 2.87 7.54 -2.90
N TRP A 229 2.26 7.60 -1.71
CA TRP A 229 0.85 7.93 -1.56
C TRP A 229 0.59 9.42 -1.81
N ARG A 230 -0.50 9.71 -2.53
CA ARG A 230 -0.98 11.06 -2.82
C ARG A 230 -2.49 11.09 -3.05
N VAL A 231 -3.11 12.27 -2.96
CA VAL A 231 -4.51 12.49 -3.37
C VAL A 231 -4.60 12.30 -4.89
N ALA A 232 -5.61 11.54 -5.35
CA ALA A 232 -5.83 11.32 -6.77
C ALA A 232 -6.17 12.62 -7.53
N THR A 233 -5.65 12.78 -8.73
CA THR A 233 -5.92 13.92 -9.61
C THR A 233 -7.29 13.82 -10.28
N GLN A 234 -7.71 14.92 -10.91
CA GLN A 234 -8.95 14.92 -11.70
C GLN A 234 -8.91 13.90 -12.85
N SER A 235 -7.77 13.75 -13.53
CA SER A 235 -7.63 12.80 -14.63
C SER A 235 -7.71 11.34 -14.17
N GLU A 236 -7.15 11.02 -13.01
CA GLU A 236 -7.22 9.67 -12.44
C GLU A 236 -8.64 9.29 -12.03
N PHE A 237 -9.39 10.20 -11.40
CA PHE A 237 -10.82 9.96 -11.15
C PHE A 237 -11.62 9.86 -12.46
N GLN A 238 -11.28 10.64 -13.48
CA GLN A 238 -11.93 10.54 -14.79
C GLN A 238 -11.68 9.17 -15.44
N GLU A 239 -10.45 8.66 -15.35
CA GLU A 239 -10.08 7.32 -15.80
C GLU A 239 -10.88 6.26 -15.04
N LEU A 240 -10.90 6.32 -13.71
CA LEU A 240 -11.67 5.40 -12.84
C LEU A 240 -13.18 5.38 -13.22
N ILE A 241 -13.76 6.53 -13.54
CA ILE A 241 -15.17 6.64 -13.97
C ILE A 241 -15.37 5.97 -15.33
N SER A 242 -14.44 6.16 -16.28
CA SER A 242 -14.60 5.73 -17.67
C SER A 242 -14.19 4.29 -17.96
N ALA A 243 -13.19 3.77 -17.24
CA ALA A 243 -12.57 2.48 -17.52
C ALA A 243 -13.10 1.35 -16.63
N CYS A 244 -13.65 1.67 -15.46
CA CYS A 244 -14.12 0.66 -14.51
C CYS A 244 -15.63 0.41 -14.62
N ILE A 245 -16.04 -0.77 -14.16
CA ILE A 245 -17.45 -1.10 -13.91
C ILE A 245 -17.80 -0.67 -12.49
N TRP A 246 -18.95 -0.01 -12.33
CA TRP A 246 -19.43 0.50 -11.04
C TRP A 246 -20.74 -0.21 -10.68
N ILE A 247 -20.73 -1.01 -9.63
CA ILE A 247 -21.90 -1.77 -9.14
C ILE A 247 -22.29 -1.20 -7.78
N TRP A 248 -23.53 -0.70 -7.67
CA TRP A 248 -24.06 -0.22 -6.40
C TRP A 248 -24.38 -1.42 -5.51
N GLU A 249 -23.77 -1.47 -4.33
CA GLU A 249 -24.01 -2.54 -3.36
C GLU A 249 -23.96 -2.01 -1.92
N GLU A 250 -24.47 -2.82 -1.00
CA GLU A 250 -24.29 -2.63 0.42
C GLU A 250 -23.16 -3.54 0.88
N ARG A 251 -22.17 -2.98 1.57
CA ARG A 251 -21.08 -3.76 2.17
C ARG A 251 -20.98 -3.36 3.64
N ASN A 252 -21.27 -4.33 4.52
CA ASN A 252 -21.19 -4.18 5.98
C ASN A 252 -21.97 -2.96 6.52
N GLY A 253 -23.20 -2.77 6.04
CA GLY A 253 -24.11 -1.70 6.50
C GLY A 253 -23.91 -0.34 5.82
N TYR A 254 -22.91 -0.21 4.94
CA TYR A 254 -22.67 1.02 4.18
C TYR A 254 -22.96 0.82 2.69
N TYR A 255 -23.78 1.70 2.14
CA TYR A 255 -24.01 1.76 0.69
C TYR A 255 -22.86 2.44 -0.01
N GLY A 256 -22.56 2.00 -1.23
CA GLY A 256 -21.54 2.59 -2.08
C GLY A 256 -21.39 1.84 -3.39
N TYR A 257 -20.29 2.12 -4.08
CA TYR A 257 -19.94 1.45 -5.33
C TYR A 257 -18.77 0.49 -5.13
N LYS A 258 -18.98 -0.77 -5.54
CA LYS A 258 -17.88 -1.66 -5.92
C LYS A 258 -17.40 -1.25 -7.30
N VAL A 259 -16.14 -0.82 -7.38
CA VAL A 259 -15.50 -0.35 -8.60
C VAL A 259 -14.53 -1.44 -9.06
N ILE A 260 -14.83 -2.05 -10.21
CA ILE A 260 -14.08 -3.18 -10.77
C ILE A 260 -13.28 -2.67 -11.96
N GLY A 261 -11.95 -2.79 -11.86
CA GLY A 261 -11.02 -2.37 -12.89
C GLY A 261 -10.97 -3.31 -14.10
N PRO A 262 -10.39 -2.87 -15.23
CA PRO A 262 -10.19 -3.71 -16.42
C PRO A 262 -9.48 -5.05 -16.16
N ASN A 263 -8.61 -5.11 -15.14
CA ASN A 263 -7.90 -6.35 -14.76
C ASN A 263 -8.71 -7.28 -13.83
N GLY A 264 -9.94 -6.92 -13.47
CA GLY A 264 -10.82 -7.70 -12.60
C GLY A 264 -10.65 -7.45 -11.09
N ASN A 265 -9.60 -6.73 -10.67
CA ASN A 265 -9.48 -6.29 -9.28
C ASN A 265 -10.53 -5.23 -8.95
N SER A 266 -10.84 -5.05 -7.65
CA SER A 266 -11.87 -4.12 -7.25
C SER A 266 -11.57 -3.41 -5.94
N ILE A 267 -12.04 -2.17 -5.83
CA ILE A 267 -12.13 -1.39 -4.59
C ILE A 267 -13.60 -1.09 -4.25
N PHE A 268 -13.87 -0.63 -3.03
CA PHE A 268 -15.19 -0.15 -2.63
C PHE A 268 -15.13 1.32 -2.21
N LEU A 269 -15.98 2.15 -2.83
CA LEU A 269 -16.17 3.56 -2.49
C LEU A 269 -17.49 3.72 -1.74
N PRO A 270 -17.46 3.82 -0.40
CA PRO A 270 -18.68 4.05 0.39
C PRO A 270 -19.23 5.45 0.15
N THR A 271 -20.52 5.60 0.42
CA THR A 271 -21.14 6.91 0.68
C THR A 271 -20.53 7.53 1.94
N THR A 272 -20.42 8.86 1.98
CA THR A 272 -19.65 9.55 3.02
C THR A 272 -20.36 10.75 3.61
N GLY A 273 -21.26 11.38 2.85
CA GLY A 273 -21.68 12.74 3.16
C GLY A 273 -20.50 13.72 3.13
N TYR A 274 -20.67 14.86 3.78
CA TYR A 274 -19.67 15.92 3.81
C TYR A 274 -19.72 16.68 5.13
N ARG A 275 -18.74 17.56 5.35
CA ARG A 275 -18.64 18.38 6.56
C ARG A 275 -18.54 19.87 6.21
N ILE A 276 -19.13 20.73 7.03
CA ILE A 276 -18.86 22.18 7.04
C ILE A 276 -18.55 22.56 8.48
N GLY A 277 -17.38 23.15 8.72
CA GLY A 277 -16.95 23.50 10.08
C GLY A 277 -16.96 22.29 11.02
N LEU A 278 -17.68 22.42 12.14
CA LEU A 278 -17.88 21.33 13.10
C LEU A 278 -19.13 20.47 12.83
N SER A 279 -19.84 20.72 11.73
CA SER A 279 -21.08 20.02 11.39
C SER A 279 -20.85 18.97 10.32
N TRP A 280 -21.23 17.72 10.62
CA TRP A 280 -21.31 16.64 9.64
C TRP A 280 -22.72 16.56 9.04
N TYR A 281 -22.78 16.37 7.72
CA TYR A 281 -23.99 16.19 6.96
C TYR A 281 -23.97 14.79 6.34
N SER A 282 -24.58 13.84 7.06
CA SER A 282 -24.80 12.49 6.54
C SER A 282 -25.62 12.53 5.25
N SER A 283 -25.27 11.68 4.29
CA SER A 283 -25.95 11.56 3.01
C SER A 283 -25.73 10.17 2.44
N ASP A 284 -26.70 9.68 1.67
CA ASP A 284 -26.60 8.53 0.77
C ASP A 284 -25.69 8.77 -0.45
N LYS A 285 -24.74 9.70 -0.33
CA LYS A 285 -23.88 10.20 -1.40
C LYS A 285 -22.41 10.12 -1.00
N GLY A 286 -21.59 9.75 -1.96
CA GLY A 286 -20.14 9.83 -1.83
C GLY A 286 -19.63 11.18 -2.33
N TYR A 287 -18.77 11.82 -1.55
CA TYR A 287 -18.07 13.04 -1.95
C TYR A 287 -16.58 12.87 -1.70
N TYR A 288 -15.80 12.92 -2.77
CA TYR A 288 -14.37 12.61 -2.77
C TYR A 288 -13.58 13.73 -3.41
N TRP A 289 -12.66 14.33 -2.66
CA TRP A 289 -11.78 15.34 -3.22
C TRP A 289 -10.85 14.75 -4.26
N THR A 290 -10.69 15.48 -5.36
CA THR A 290 -9.51 15.33 -6.21
C THR A 290 -8.42 16.29 -5.73
N GLY A 291 -7.18 16.04 -6.12
CA GLY A 291 -6.06 16.93 -5.89
C GLY A 291 -6.03 18.14 -6.82
N THR A 292 -6.98 18.29 -7.75
CA THR A 292 -6.91 19.28 -8.84
C THR A 292 -7.92 20.42 -8.65
N MET A 293 -7.46 21.66 -8.80
CA MET A 293 -8.32 22.85 -8.84
C MET A 293 -8.96 23.01 -10.22
N ARG A 294 -10.19 23.51 -10.30
CA ARG A 294 -10.78 23.88 -11.59
C ARG A 294 -10.04 25.05 -12.23
N PRO A 295 -9.89 25.06 -13.56
CA PRO A 295 -9.27 26.17 -14.26
C PRO A 295 -10.14 27.44 -14.21
N GLY A 296 -9.48 28.60 -14.35
CA GLY A 296 -10.13 29.91 -14.47
C GLY A 296 -10.44 30.58 -13.13
N THR A 297 -11.51 31.37 -13.08
CA THR A 297 -11.96 32.10 -11.88
C THR A 297 -12.83 31.27 -10.94
N SER A 298 -12.96 29.96 -11.20
CA SER A 298 -13.78 29.07 -10.38
C SER A 298 -13.07 28.78 -9.06
N PRO A 299 -13.65 29.13 -7.90
CA PRO A 299 -13.00 28.95 -6.61
C PRO A 299 -13.10 27.50 -6.08
N TYR A 300 -13.44 26.53 -6.93
CA TYR A 300 -13.84 25.18 -6.52
C TYR A 300 -12.83 24.13 -7.03
N PRO A 301 -12.38 23.22 -6.15
CA PRO A 301 -11.67 22.04 -6.59
C PRO A 301 -12.59 21.08 -7.35
N TYR A 302 -12.00 20.16 -8.12
CA TYR A 302 -12.75 19.03 -8.63
C TYR A 302 -13.10 18.08 -7.48
N VAL A 303 -14.33 17.55 -7.51
CA VAL A 303 -14.83 16.56 -6.56
C VAL A 303 -15.50 15.44 -7.37
N LEU A 304 -15.23 14.18 -7.03
CA LEU A 304 -16.10 13.08 -7.44
C LEU A 304 -17.32 13.10 -6.52
N ASN A 305 -18.51 13.13 -7.13
CA ASN A 305 -19.76 12.99 -6.41
C ASN A 305 -20.65 11.91 -7.06
N PHE A 306 -21.26 11.09 -6.22
CA PHE A 306 -22.12 10.01 -6.66
C PHE A 306 -23.28 9.73 -5.70
N ASP A 307 -24.36 9.18 -6.25
CA ASP A 307 -25.46 8.49 -5.58
C ASP A 307 -25.72 7.14 -6.28
N LYS A 308 -26.80 6.44 -5.94
CA LYS A 308 -27.15 5.15 -6.56
C LYS A 308 -27.33 5.22 -8.09
N ALA A 309 -27.82 6.34 -8.60
CA ALA A 309 -28.21 6.51 -10.00
C ALA A 309 -27.16 7.24 -10.83
N ASN A 310 -26.39 8.15 -10.22
CA ASN A 310 -25.51 9.08 -10.90
C ASN A 310 -24.12 9.08 -10.28
N LYS A 311 -23.10 9.26 -11.12
CA LYS A 311 -21.72 9.50 -10.70
C LYS A 311 -21.05 10.43 -11.69
N GLY A 312 -20.14 11.28 -11.22
CA GLY A 312 -19.35 12.13 -12.08
C GLY A 312 -18.45 13.07 -11.31
N LEU A 313 -17.61 13.79 -12.03
CA LEU A 313 -16.86 14.90 -11.46
C LEU A 313 -17.75 16.15 -11.45
N ASN A 314 -18.01 16.66 -10.25
CA ASN A 314 -18.80 17.87 -10.01
C ASN A 314 -20.16 17.89 -10.71
N THR A 315 -20.79 16.73 -10.88
CA THR A 315 -22.04 16.63 -11.62
C THR A 315 -23.18 17.24 -10.81
N SER A 316 -24.04 18.05 -11.45
CA SER A 316 -25.27 18.54 -10.82
C SER A 316 -26.35 17.47 -10.72
N SER A 317 -26.20 16.34 -11.43
CA SER A 317 -27.12 15.20 -11.35
C SER A 317 -27.13 14.56 -9.96
N VAL A 318 -26.08 14.77 -9.17
CA VAL A 318 -26.00 14.39 -7.75
C VAL A 318 -26.16 15.67 -6.94
N SER A 319 -27.31 15.86 -6.31
CA SER A 319 -27.61 17.08 -5.54
C SER A 319 -26.72 17.20 -4.29
N GLY A 320 -26.42 18.43 -3.85
CA GLY A 320 -25.61 18.69 -2.65
C GLY A 320 -24.33 19.46 -2.95
N LEU A 321 -23.31 18.80 -3.51
CA LEU A 321 -21.96 19.36 -3.69
C LEU A 321 -21.40 19.26 -5.12
N ALA A 322 -22.09 19.85 -6.10
CA ALA A 322 -21.49 20.01 -7.43
C ALA A 322 -20.36 21.06 -7.43
N TYR A 323 -20.41 22.06 -6.54
CA TYR A 323 -19.46 23.18 -6.48
C TYR A 323 -18.99 23.42 -5.04
N PRO A 324 -18.23 22.48 -4.44
CA PRO A 324 -17.84 22.58 -3.04
C PRO A 324 -16.70 23.60 -2.86
N PHE A 325 -16.80 24.40 -1.80
CA PHE A 325 -15.73 25.28 -1.34
C PHE A 325 -14.62 24.46 -0.66
N LYS A 326 -13.38 24.99 -0.61
CA LYS A 326 -12.22 24.25 -0.06
C LYS A 326 -12.40 23.91 1.42
N HIS A 327 -13.14 24.72 2.17
CA HIS A 327 -13.41 24.46 3.58
C HIS A 327 -14.36 23.28 3.85
N PHE A 328 -15.04 22.78 2.82
CA PHE A 328 -15.89 21.59 2.97
C PHE A 328 -15.01 20.36 3.19
N GLY A 329 -15.40 19.51 4.14
CA GLY A 329 -14.79 18.22 4.34
C GLY A 329 -15.39 17.19 3.39
N CYS A 330 -14.57 16.64 2.50
CA CYS A 330 -14.90 15.47 1.68
C CYS A 330 -13.89 14.35 1.94
N ALA A 331 -14.24 13.13 1.56
CA ALA A 331 -13.35 12.00 1.71
C ALA A 331 -12.16 12.11 0.77
N ILE A 332 -11.07 11.45 1.15
CA ILE A 332 -9.88 11.31 0.32
C ILE A 332 -9.70 9.82 0.05
N ARG A 333 -9.59 9.46 -1.23
CA ARG A 333 -9.19 8.12 -1.66
C ARG A 333 -7.79 8.21 -2.27
N PRO A 334 -6.73 7.86 -1.52
CA PRO A 334 -5.37 8.00 -2.02
C PRO A 334 -5.05 7.05 -3.18
N VAL A 335 -4.01 7.40 -3.93
CA VAL A 335 -3.42 6.60 -4.99
C VAL A 335 -1.90 6.55 -4.84
N GLN A 336 -1.30 5.55 -5.47
CA GLN A 336 0.14 5.34 -5.53
C GLN A 336 0.59 5.25 -6.99
N ASP A 337 1.64 6.00 -7.31
CA ASP A 337 2.36 5.88 -8.59
C ASP A 337 3.08 4.53 -8.69
N GLU A 338 3.17 3.97 -9.90
CA GLU A 338 3.88 2.71 -10.18
C GLU A 338 5.32 2.68 -9.62
#